data_AF-A0A933BF87-F1
#
_entry.id   AF-A0A933BF87-F1
#
_cell.length_a   1.000
_cell.length_b   1.000
_cell.length_c   1.000
_cell.angle_alpha   90.00
_cell.angle_beta   90.00
_cell.angle_gamma   90.00
#
_symmetry.space_group_name_H-M   'P 1'
#
loop_
_entity.id
_entity.type
_entity.pdbx_description
1 polymer ?
#
loop_
_entity_poly.entity_id
_entity_poly.type
_entity_poly.pdbx_seq_one_letter_code
_entity_poly.pdbx_strand_id
1 'polypeptide(L)' 'MTEDLGMINVLELSRLYENQWVVLDRSQKVLDHGPQLDSLWSKYGPIAGKITFYFASAT' A
#
# COMPACT_ATOMS: atom_id res chain seq x y z
N MET A 1 -26.13 1.37 -12.48
CA MET A 1 -25.00 2.09 -11.88
C MET A 1 -24.36 1.12 -10.92
N THR A 2 -23.41 0.34 -11.42
CA THR A 2 -22.72 -0.67 -10.62
C THR A 2 -21.76 0.09 -9.74
N GLU A 3 -21.92 -0.04 -8.42
CA GLU A 3 -21.01 0.52 -7.44
C GLU A 3 -19.60 0.02 -7.78
N ASP A 4 -18.73 0.96 -8.15
CA ASP A 4 -17.32 0.72 -8.41
C ASP A 4 -16.72 0.27 -7.08
N LEU A 5 -16.66 -1.04 -6.88
CA LEU A 5 -16.00 -1.65 -5.73
C LEU A 5 -14.55 -1.21 -5.84
N GLY A 6 -14.17 -0.24 -4.99
CA GLY A 6 -12.87 0.40 -4.87
C GLY A 6 -11.71 -0.59 -4.77
N MET A 7 -11.39 -1.20 -5.91
CA MET A 7 -10.22 -2.02 -6.10
C MET A 7 -9.05 -1.07 -6.24
N ILE A 8 -8.01 -1.33 -5.45
CA ILE A 8 -6.76 -0.60 -5.59
C ILE A 8 -6.29 -0.68 -7.03
N ASN A 9 -6.10 0.48 -7.65
CA ASN A 9 -5.49 0.54 -8.96
C ASN A 9 -3.98 0.45 -8.76
N VAL A 10 -3.44 -0.77 -8.87
CA VAL A 10 -2.01 -1.06 -8.70
C VAL A 10 -1.15 -0.17 -9.62
N LEU A 11 -1.64 0.14 -10.83
CA LEU A 11 -0.95 1.03 -11.76
C LEU A 11 -0.91 2.48 -11.25
N GLU A 12 -1.94 2.94 -10.56
CA GLU A 12 -1.97 4.25 -9.94
C GLU A 12 -1.02 4.32 -8.74
N LEU A 13 -0.97 3.28 -7.91
CA LEU A 13 -0.01 3.18 -6.81
C LEU A 13 1.44 3.18 -7.29
N SER A 14 1.76 2.40 -8.33
CA SER A 14 3.08 2.39 -8.97
C SER A 14 3.49 3.78 -9.48
N ARG A 15 2.53 4.57 -9.98
CA ARG A 15 2.79 5.94 -10.45
C ARG A 15 2.95 6.95 -9.32
N LEU A 16 2.12 6.85 -8.28
CA LEU A 16 2.10 7.82 -7.17
C LEU A 16 3.22 7.59 -6.17
N TYR A 17 3.60 6.33 -5.95
CA TYR A 17 4.55 5.91 -4.92
C TYR A 17 5.76 5.20 -5.53
N GLU A 18 6.20 5.64 -6.71
CA GLU A 18 7.30 5.06 -7.46
C GLU A 18 8.52 4.76 -6.57
N ASN A 19 8.96 3.50 -6.60
CA ASN A 19 10.08 2.95 -5.85
C ASN A 19 9.93 3.07 -4.32
N GLN A 20 8.69 3.04 -3.83
CA GLN A 20 8.38 3.05 -2.40
C GLN A 20 7.55 1.84 -1.99
N TRP A 21 7.67 1.49 -0.73
CA TRP A 21 6.73 0.62 -0.05
C TRP A 21 5.48 1.39 0.32
N VAL A 22 4.33 0.76 0.16
CA VAL A 22 3.01 1.28 0.46
C VAL A 22 2.34 0.33 1.45
N VAL A 23 1.78 0.90 2.52
CA VAL A 23 1.02 0.16 3.54
C VAL A 23 -0.45 0.35 3.26
N LEU A 24 -1.18 -0.76 3.15
CA LEU A 24 -2.60 -0.77 2.83
C LEU A 24 -3.38 -1.37 3.99
N ASP A 25 -4.57 -0.86 4.27
CA ASP A 25 -5.52 -1.49 5.19
C ASP A 25 -6.31 -2.63 4.54
N ARG A 26 -7.18 -3.29 5.33
CA ARG A 26 -8.06 -4.37 4.85
C ARG A 26 -9.02 -3.94 3.74
N SER A 27 -9.32 -2.66 3.66
CA SER A 27 -10.20 -2.07 2.64
C SER A 27 -9.41 -1.55 1.44
N GLN A 28 -8.13 -1.93 1.30
CA GLN A 28 -7.26 -1.49 0.22
C GLN A 28 -7.07 0.04 0.20
N LYS A 29 -7.05 0.70 1.37
CA LYS A 29 -6.70 2.13 1.47
C LYS A 29 -5.26 2.33 1.90
N VAL A 30 -4.59 3.29 1.30
CA VAL A 30 -3.22 3.67 1.69
C VAL A 30 -3.24 4.28 3.08
N LEU A 31 -2.49 3.67 3.99
CA LEU A 31 -2.25 4.15 5.35
C LEU A 31 -0.93 4.91 5.46
N ASP A 32 0.09 4.47 4.72
CA ASP A 32 1.44 5.03 4.76
C ASP A 32 2.25 4.61 3.54
N HIS A 33 3.40 5.26 3.33
CA HIS A 33 4.36 4.87 2.32
C HIS A 33 5.78 5.35 2.65
N GLY A 34 6.78 4.74 2.04
CA GLY A 34 8.17 5.18 2.20
C GLY A 34 9.19 4.27 1.54
N PRO A 35 10.45 4.71 1.43
CA PRO A 35 11.48 3.98 0.70
C PRO A 35 11.98 2.71 1.42
N GLN A 36 11.73 2.59 2.73
CA GLN A 36 12.33 1.55 3.57
C GLN A 36 11.24 0.68 4.20
N LEU A 37 11.24 -0.61 3.86
CA LEU A 37 10.28 -1.56 4.43
C LEU A 37 10.42 -1.66 5.95
N ASP A 38 11.64 -1.72 6.47
CA ASP A 38 11.90 -1.92 7.91
C ASP A 38 11.32 -0.79 8.78
N SER A 39 11.36 0.44 8.28
CA SER A 39 10.76 1.60 8.95
C SER A 39 9.23 1.48 9.03
N LEU A 40 8.59 1.04 7.95
CA LEU A 40 7.15 0.82 7.93
C LEU A 40 6.76 -0.42 8.75
N TRP A 41 7.56 -1.48 8.69
CA TRP A 41 7.38 -2.70 9.48
C TRP A 41 7.51 -2.42 10.97
N SER A 42 8.43 -1.56 11.40
CA SER A 42 8.55 -1.16 12.80
C SER A 42 7.29 -0.45 13.32
N LYS A 43 6.60 0.30 12.46
CA LYS A 43 5.37 1.04 12.79
C LYS A 43 4.12 0.16 12.75
N TYR A 44 4.01 -0.71 11.74
CA TYR A 44 2.78 -1.43 11.45
C TYR A 44 2.86 -2.96 11.60
N GLY A 45 4.06 -3.51 11.77
CA GLY A 45 4.31 -4.93 12.03
C GLY A 45 3.49 -5.53 13.19
N PRO A 46 3.27 -4.82 14.31
CA PRO A 46 2.39 -5.31 15.39
C PRO A 46 0.94 -5.57 14.97
N ILE A 47 0.47 -4.95 13.86
CA ILE A 47 -0.86 -5.15 13.29
C ILE A 47 -0.82 -5.83 11.91
N ALA A 48 0.30 -6.48 11.55
CA ALA A 48 0.57 -7.05 10.22
C ALA A 48 -0.57 -7.93 9.67
N GLY A 49 -1.27 -8.70 10.52
CA GLY A 49 -2.43 -9.51 10.10
C GLY A 49 -3.67 -8.72 9.66
N LYS A 50 -3.58 -7.39 9.58
CA LYS A 50 -4.66 -6.49 9.14
C LYS A 50 -4.23 -5.52 8.03
N ILE A 51 -3.02 -5.65 7.50
CA ILE A 51 -2.46 -4.71 6.52
C ILE A 51 -1.70 -5.47 5.44
N THR A 52 -1.46 -4.80 4.32
CA THR A 52 -0.63 -5.29 3.22
C THR A 52 0.54 -4.34 3.01
N PHE A 53 1.75 -4.88 2.84
CA PHE A 53 2.89 -4.11 2.34
C PHE A 53 3.04 -4.41 0.85
N TYR A 54 3.01 -3.37 0.03
CA TYR A 54 3.13 -3.44 -1.41
C TYR A 54 4.32 -2.60 -1.86
N PHE A 55 5.22 -3.16 -2.67
CA PHE A 55 6.29 -2.37 -3.28
C PHE A 55 5.83 -1.84 -4.62
N ALA A 56 5.68 -0.52 -4.71
CA ALA A 56 5.28 0.20 -5.91
C ALA A 56 6.49 0.39 -6.84
N SER A 57 6.84 -0.66 -7.58
CA SER A 57 7.87 -0.54 -8.63
C SER A 57 7.34 0.31 -9.78
N ALA A 58 8.15 1.24 -10.26
CA ALA A 58 7.93 1.80 -11.59
C ALA A 58 8.24 0.74 -12.65
N THR A 59 7.32 0.62 -13.61
CA THR A 59 7.56 -0.06 -14.89
C THR A 59 8.37 0.83 -15.83
#